data_AF-A0A2H0CVN2-F1
#
_entry.id   AF-A0A2H0CVN2-F1
#
_cell.length_a   1.000
_cell.length_b   1.000
_cell.length_c   1.000
_cell.angle_alpha   90.00
_cell.angle_beta   90.00
_cell.angle_gamma   90.00
#
_symmetry.space_group_name_H-M   'P 1'
#
loop_
_entity.id
_entity.type
_entity.pdbx_description
1 polymer ?
#
loop_
_entity_poly.entity_id
_entity_poly.type
_entity_poly.pdbx_seq_one_letter_code
_entity_poly.pdbx_strand_id
1 'polypeptide(L)'
;MMKLKLGLWMVLVLLVMAAPVYSAGTEELEKKIDLLSDEVDSLKSRGIGAGTSDHNRVSLHGYGEMHFTQNTDNGGAEIDNHRFVIGVHALLTDWIHLNAEVDFEHGAQELEFELGYLDFLLDPALNVRAGVLLAPVGFLNEYHEPPLFWTVERPVLQSQMIPTTWNGGGVGLFGSPMDGVNYRLYAMNSLQSITNDDTADGGGSGGSGGSGKSFSSSGIRGGRAQINQRIANDFSVFARLELTKLFPGLQVGFSVVNGDTTHDIIEEDGNMTLLEADVKYRWKWFDMNASIVNTDINDAAAMNTFCDGSGNRCNTNGIASNNFGYNVQAGVHLPQLMGWKTSHDIIPHFMFERVRTQDEMDTGTGNSPDRSKNRNGVYTFGVAYLPTPNVSIKLDHTHTKLENKTSTDQLNLGIAYMY
;
A
#
# COMPACT_ATOMS: atom_id res chain seq x y z
N MET A 1 -6.55 39.11 40.74
CA MET A 1 -5.38 38.40 41.30
C MET A 1 -5.72 36.93 41.44
N MET A 2 -5.27 36.09 40.50
CA MET A 2 -5.16 34.64 40.68
C MET A 2 -4.15 34.14 39.65
N LYS A 3 -2.97 33.73 40.11
CA LYS A 3 -1.91 33.11 39.31
C LYS A 3 -1.87 31.63 39.69
N LEU A 4 -2.18 30.76 38.74
CA LEU A 4 -1.74 29.37 38.75
C LEU A 4 -1.31 29.04 37.31
N LYS A 5 -0.01 29.06 37.08
CA LYS A 5 0.66 28.62 35.85
C LYS A 5 1.95 27.90 36.26
N LEU A 6 2.36 26.98 35.38
CA LEU A 6 3.66 26.32 35.28
C LEU A 6 3.92 25.13 36.21
N GLY A 7 4.07 23.96 35.61
CA GLY A 7 4.82 22.86 36.22
C GLY A 7 4.39 21.43 35.85
N LEU A 8 4.13 21.09 34.58
CA LEU A 8 4.02 19.68 34.18
C LEU A 8 4.34 19.39 32.69
N TRP A 9 5.24 20.16 32.07
CA TRP A 9 5.61 19.98 30.65
C TRP A 9 7.13 19.90 30.42
N MET A 10 7.90 19.44 31.40
CA MET A 10 9.37 19.44 31.26
C MET A 10 10.04 18.29 32.03
N VAL A 11 9.75 17.02 31.67
CA VAL A 11 10.54 15.84 32.09
C VAL A 11 10.60 14.74 30.99
N LEU A 12 10.75 15.09 29.71
CA LEU A 12 11.01 14.07 28.67
C LEU A 12 12.16 14.43 27.73
N VAL A 13 13.19 15.09 28.26
CA VAL A 13 14.47 15.27 27.58
C VAL A 13 15.57 15.07 28.62
N LEU A 14 16.56 14.24 28.29
CA LEU A 14 17.80 13.87 29.02
C LEU A 14 17.77 12.68 29.99
N LEU A 15 18.07 11.50 29.43
CA LEU A 15 19.04 10.47 29.87
C LEU A 15 18.72 9.25 28.98
N VAL A 16 19.63 8.75 28.13
CA VAL A 16 20.74 7.86 28.52
C VAL A 16 21.86 7.97 27.48
N MET A 17 23.07 8.32 27.95
CA MET A 17 24.34 7.97 27.31
C MET A 17 24.86 6.65 27.89
N ALA A 18 25.31 5.79 26.98
CA ALA A 18 26.31 4.72 27.13
C ALA A 18 26.13 3.65 28.23
N ALA A 19 25.68 2.47 27.79
CA ALA A 19 26.28 1.18 28.17
C ALA A 19 26.16 0.21 26.99
N PRO A 20 27.21 -0.55 26.63
CA PRO A 20 27.13 -1.54 25.56
C PRO A 20 26.46 -2.78 26.14
N VAL A 21 25.21 -3.03 25.77
CA VAL A 21 24.59 -4.35 25.96
C VAL A 21 24.62 -5.02 24.59
N TYR A 22 25.57 -5.93 24.43
CA TYR A 22 25.58 -6.88 23.33
C TYR A 22 24.26 -7.66 23.36
N SER A 23 23.36 -7.31 22.44
CA SER A 23 22.17 -8.09 22.13
C SER A 23 22.53 -8.98 20.95
N ALA A 24 22.74 -10.27 21.20
CA ALA A 24 22.78 -11.26 20.13
C ALA A 24 21.41 -11.25 19.44
N GLY A 25 21.37 -10.82 18.18
CA GLY A 25 20.17 -10.77 17.34
C GLY A 25 19.93 -9.45 16.58
N THR A 26 20.73 -8.40 16.77
CA THR A 26 20.50 -7.12 16.06
C THR A 26 20.95 -7.14 14.59
N GLU A 27 22.00 -7.90 14.25
CA GLU A 27 22.48 -7.99 12.85
C GLU A 27 21.50 -8.68 11.91
N GLU A 28 20.73 -9.66 12.38
CA GLU A 28 19.74 -10.39 11.58
C GLU A 28 18.42 -9.59 11.44
N LEU A 29 18.14 -8.68 12.38
CA LEU A 29 17.01 -7.74 12.32
C LEU A 29 17.33 -6.48 11.50
N GLU A 30 18.57 -5.97 11.54
CA GLU A 30 19.02 -4.87 10.68
C GLU A 30 19.09 -5.29 9.21
N LYS A 31 19.25 -6.60 8.94
CA LYS A 31 19.27 -7.20 7.60
C LYS A 31 17.90 -7.36 6.92
N LYS A 32 16.80 -6.85 7.50
CA LYS A 32 15.45 -6.92 6.91
C LYS A 32 14.86 -5.55 6.55
N ILE A 33 15.70 -4.53 6.50
CA ILE A 33 15.33 -3.13 6.24
C ILE A 33 15.48 -2.79 4.75
N ASP A 34 16.10 -3.64 3.94
CA ASP A 34 16.38 -3.34 2.53
C ASP A 34 15.67 -4.31 1.59
N LEU A 35 14.34 -4.25 1.53
CA LEU A 35 13.54 -5.22 0.77
C LEU A 35 13.94 -5.31 -0.70
N LEU A 36 14.34 -4.20 -1.35
CA LEU A 36 14.74 -4.22 -2.76
C LEU A 36 16.20 -4.63 -2.97
N SER A 37 17.16 -4.18 -2.14
CA SER A 37 18.55 -4.68 -2.25
C SER A 37 18.61 -6.15 -1.86
N ASP A 38 17.86 -6.58 -0.86
CA ASP A 38 17.71 -7.98 -0.48
C ASP A 38 16.96 -8.77 -1.56
N GLU A 39 15.97 -8.19 -2.24
CA GLU A 39 15.34 -8.78 -3.42
C GLU A 39 16.40 -8.97 -4.51
N VAL A 40 17.10 -7.92 -4.96
CA VAL A 40 18.15 -7.99 -6.00
C VAL A 40 19.28 -8.95 -5.62
N ASP A 41 19.75 -8.91 -4.37
CA ASP A 41 20.81 -9.79 -3.86
C ASP A 41 20.32 -11.23 -3.70
N SER A 42 19.07 -11.46 -3.29
CA SER A 42 18.47 -12.81 -3.23
C SER A 42 18.27 -13.38 -4.63
N LEU A 43 17.83 -12.56 -5.58
CA LEU A 43 17.66 -12.95 -6.98
C LEU A 43 19.03 -13.33 -7.57
N LYS A 44 20.07 -12.51 -7.36
CA LYS A 44 21.42 -12.80 -7.88
C LYS A 44 22.12 -13.95 -7.17
N SER A 45 22.04 -14.04 -5.85
CA SER A 45 22.68 -15.11 -5.07
C SER A 45 22.10 -16.49 -5.38
N ARG A 46 20.84 -16.58 -5.80
CA ARG A 46 20.22 -17.82 -6.30
C ARG A 46 20.66 -18.19 -7.72
N GLY A 47 21.18 -17.24 -8.51
CA GLY A 47 21.72 -17.48 -9.86
C GLY A 47 23.23 -17.79 -9.91
N ILE A 48 24.02 -17.33 -8.93
CA ILE A 48 25.47 -17.55 -8.89
C ILE A 48 25.79 -18.80 -8.04
N GLY A 49 25.38 -19.97 -8.53
CA GLY A 49 25.60 -21.24 -7.84
C GLY A 49 25.58 -22.42 -8.82
N ALA A 50 26.76 -22.85 -9.23
CA ALA A 50 27.00 -23.93 -10.18
C ALA A 50 26.24 -25.24 -9.87
N GLY A 51 25.60 -25.80 -10.90
CA GLY A 51 25.54 -27.25 -11.14
C GLY A 51 24.68 -28.13 -10.23
N THR A 52 23.68 -28.77 -10.85
CA THR A 52 23.03 -30.05 -10.50
C THR A 52 22.02 -30.06 -9.35
N SER A 53 20.77 -29.67 -9.66
CA SER A 53 19.59 -30.56 -9.65
C SER A 53 18.36 -29.74 -10.05
N ASP A 54 17.67 -30.18 -11.11
CA ASP A 54 16.55 -29.51 -11.80
C ASP A 54 15.27 -29.32 -10.97
N HIS A 55 15.36 -29.24 -9.64
CA HIS A 55 14.22 -29.13 -8.72
C HIS A 55 14.19 -27.83 -7.88
N ASN A 56 15.24 -27.00 -7.85
CA ASN A 56 15.32 -25.80 -6.99
C ASN A 56 15.16 -24.45 -7.72
N ARG A 57 14.78 -24.47 -9.01
CA ARG A 57 14.63 -23.25 -9.82
C ARG A 57 13.24 -22.63 -9.76
N VAL A 58 12.28 -23.31 -9.12
CA VAL A 58 10.92 -22.83 -8.92
C VAL A 58 10.63 -22.88 -7.43
N SER A 59 10.16 -21.77 -6.86
CA SER A 59 9.64 -21.68 -5.51
C SER A 59 8.18 -21.25 -5.53
N LEU A 60 7.41 -21.82 -4.62
CA LEU A 60 6.07 -21.36 -4.29
C LEU A 60 6.19 -20.36 -3.13
N HIS A 61 5.37 -19.32 -3.17
CA HIS A 61 5.17 -18.40 -2.06
C HIS A 61 3.71 -18.02 -1.98
N GLY A 62 3.32 -17.29 -0.93
CA GLY A 62 1.99 -16.73 -0.85
C GLY A 62 1.64 -16.30 0.56
N TYR A 63 0.41 -15.84 0.73
CA TYR A 63 -0.10 -15.38 2.01
C TYR A 63 -1.59 -15.61 2.13
N GLY A 64 -2.13 -15.44 3.33
CA GLY A 64 -3.56 -15.45 3.54
C GLY A 64 -3.96 -14.73 4.81
N GLU A 65 -5.20 -14.28 4.85
CA GLU A 65 -5.76 -13.57 5.99
C GLU A 65 -7.25 -13.86 6.15
N MET A 66 -7.68 -14.00 7.40
CA MET A 66 -9.09 -14.14 7.77
C MET A 66 -9.42 -13.11 8.84
N HIS A 67 -10.50 -12.37 8.62
CA HIS A 67 -10.93 -11.27 9.45
C HIS A 67 -12.25 -11.60 10.14
N PHE A 68 -12.38 -11.14 11.38
CA PHE A 68 -13.66 -10.91 12.02
C PHE A 68 -13.77 -9.39 12.26
N THR A 69 -14.87 -8.81 11.81
CA THR A 69 -15.11 -7.37 11.93
C THR A 69 -16.49 -7.13 12.52
N GLN A 70 -16.57 -6.28 13.54
CA GLN A 70 -17.83 -5.89 14.16
C GLN A 70 -17.96 -4.37 14.19
N ASN A 71 -18.98 -3.86 13.49
CA ASN A 71 -19.40 -2.46 13.59
C ASN A 71 -20.21 -2.28 14.88
N THR A 72 -19.65 -1.60 15.87
CA THR A 72 -20.27 -1.51 17.20
C THR A 72 -21.50 -0.62 17.23
N ASP A 73 -21.65 0.29 16.25
CA ASP A 73 -22.79 1.22 16.20
C ASP A 73 -24.08 0.57 15.70
N ASN A 74 -23.97 -0.35 14.72
CA ASN A 74 -25.12 -1.00 14.10
C ASN A 74 -25.24 -2.49 14.48
N GLY A 75 -24.28 -3.03 15.24
CA GLY A 75 -24.27 -4.41 15.74
C GLY A 75 -23.97 -5.48 14.69
N GLY A 76 -23.67 -5.10 13.45
CA GLY A 76 -23.30 -6.04 12.39
C GLY A 76 -21.92 -6.62 12.65
N ALA A 77 -21.81 -7.95 12.61
CA ALA A 77 -20.55 -8.68 12.69
C ALA A 77 -20.40 -9.58 11.46
N GLU A 78 -19.19 -9.65 10.95
CA GLU A 78 -18.83 -10.39 9.74
C GLU A 78 -17.57 -11.21 9.99
N ILE A 79 -17.52 -12.40 9.38
CA ILE A 79 -16.31 -13.21 9.28
C ILE A 79 -16.05 -13.41 7.80
N ASP A 80 -14.85 -13.07 7.37
CA ASP A 80 -14.45 -13.14 5.99
C ASP A 80 -13.07 -13.80 5.88
N ASN A 81 -12.96 -14.80 5.00
CA ASN A 81 -11.65 -15.26 4.56
C ASN A 81 -11.21 -14.34 3.43
N HIS A 82 -10.62 -13.21 3.84
CA HIS A 82 -10.51 -12.02 3.03
C HIS A 82 -9.58 -12.25 1.83
N ARG A 83 -8.43 -12.92 2.04
CA ARG A 83 -7.51 -13.30 0.95
C ARG A 83 -6.84 -14.65 1.18
N PHE A 84 -6.62 -15.37 0.10
CA PHE A 84 -5.67 -16.45 -0.01
C PHE A 84 -4.92 -16.30 -1.33
N VAL A 85 -3.61 -16.10 -1.27
CA VAL A 85 -2.75 -15.81 -2.43
C VAL A 85 -1.77 -16.94 -2.64
N ILE A 86 -1.56 -17.26 -3.91
CA ILE A 86 -0.57 -18.24 -4.35
C ILE A 86 0.32 -17.61 -5.41
N GLY A 87 1.61 -17.61 -5.14
CA GLY A 87 2.67 -17.10 -5.98
C GLY A 87 3.65 -18.17 -6.44
N VAL A 88 4.20 -17.95 -7.63
CA VAL A 88 5.31 -18.72 -8.17
C VAL A 88 6.44 -17.76 -8.55
N HIS A 89 7.63 -18.06 -8.05
CA HIS A 89 8.87 -17.46 -8.52
C HIS A 89 9.73 -18.52 -9.21
N ALA A 90 10.14 -18.28 -10.45
CA ALA A 90 10.93 -19.20 -11.25
C ALA A 90 12.17 -18.55 -11.89
N LEU A 91 13.33 -19.14 -11.65
CA LEU A 91 14.61 -18.78 -12.26
C LEU A 91 14.70 -19.41 -13.66
N LEU A 92 14.15 -18.75 -14.69
CA LEU A 92 14.15 -19.27 -16.07
C LEU A 92 15.57 -19.35 -16.64
N THR A 93 16.42 -18.40 -16.28
CA THR A 93 17.89 -18.41 -16.44
C THR A 93 18.51 -17.63 -15.27
N ASP A 94 19.83 -17.54 -15.19
CA ASP A 94 20.53 -16.78 -14.13
C ASP A 94 20.27 -15.26 -14.18
N TRP A 95 19.69 -14.77 -15.27
CA TRP A 95 19.40 -13.35 -15.48
C TRP A 95 17.95 -13.08 -15.93
N ILE A 96 17.12 -14.13 -16.06
CA ILE A 96 15.69 -14.00 -16.41
C ILE A 96 14.87 -14.73 -15.37
N HIS A 97 14.11 -13.99 -14.58
CA HIS A 97 13.27 -14.53 -13.51
C HIS A 97 11.79 -14.24 -13.81
N LEU A 98 10.92 -15.17 -13.47
CA LEU A 98 9.47 -15.05 -13.56
C LEU A 98 8.90 -14.91 -12.16
N ASN A 99 8.03 -13.93 -11.96
CA ASN A 99 7.17 -13.81 -10.78
C ASN A 99 5.71 -13.74 -11.23
N ALA A 100 4.84 -14.51 -10.60
CA ALA A 100 3.39 -14.49 -10.87
C ALA A 100 2.62 -14.78 -9.58
N GLU A 101 1.52 -14.05 -9.34
CA GLU A 101 0.63 -14.26 -8.20
C GLU A 101 -0.84 -14.21 -8.62
N VAL A 102 -1.63 -15.05 -7.95
CA VAL A 102 -3.08 -15.12 -8.11
C VAL A 102 -3.73 -15.08 -6.75
N ASP A 103 -4.74 -14.23 -6.64
CA ASP A 103 -5.45 -13.92 -5.42
C ASP A 103 -6.84 -14.52 -5.45
N PHE A 104 -7.18 -15.21 -4.37
CA PHE A 104 -8.53 -15.68 -4.09
C PHE A 104 -9.10 -14.83 -2.96
N GLU A 105 -10.01 -13.93 -3.27
CA GLU A 105 -10.64 -13.09 -2.25
C GLU A 105 -12.01 -13.64 -1.82
N HIS A 106 -12.43 -13.26 -0.62
CA HIS A 106 -13.75 -13.53 -0.06
C HIS A 106 -14.16 -15.01 -0.13
N GLY A 107 -13.28 -15.90 0.35
CA GLY A 107 -13.52 -17.35 0.29
C GLY A 107 -13.53 -17.91 -1.14
N ALA A 108 -12.64 -17.40 -2.00
CA ALA A 108 -12.50 -17.77 -3.40
C ALA A 108 -13.74 -17.49 -4.27
N GLN A 109 -14.55 -16.51 -3.87
CA GLN A 109 -15.64 -15.98 -4.71
C GLN A 109 -15.11 -15.02 -5.77
N GLU A 110 -13.97 -14.39 -5.50
CA GLU A 110 -13.32 -13.47 -6.41
C GLU A 110 -11.91 -13.97 -6.74
N LEU A 111 -11.54 -13.88 -8.03
CA LEU A 111 -10.23 -14.24 -8.53
C LEU A 111 -9.57 -13.00 -9.12
N GLU A 112 -8.38 -12.65 -8.65
CA GLU A 112 -7.60 -11.54 -9.18
C GLU A 112 -6.22 -12.04 -9.63
N PHE A 113 -5.83 -11.64 -10.85
CA PHE A 113 -4.47 -11.82 -11.32
C PHE A 113 -3.65 -10.61 -10.87
N GLU A 114 -3.00 -10.73 -9.72
CA GLU A 114 -2.34 -9.60 -9.07
C GLU A 114 -1.10 -9.15 -9.83
N LEU A 115 -0.16 -10.06 -10.10
CA LEU A 115 1.08 -9.77 -10.84
C LEU A 115 1.52 -10.94 -11.71
N GLY A 116 2.33 -10.62 -12.72
CA GLY A 116 2.85 -11.59 -13.68
C GLY A 116 3.87 -10.96 -14.60
N TYR A 117 5.15 -11.05 -14.25
CA TYR A 117 6.21 -10.33 -14.96
C TYR A 117 7.52 -11.11 -15.05
N LEU A 118 8.37 -10.64 -15.97
CA LEU A 118 9.74 -11.08 -16.10
C LEU A 118 10.70 -9.98 -15.63
N ASP A 119 11.69 -10.39 -14.85
CA ASP A 119 12.87 -9.59 -14.53
C ASP A 119 14.04 -9.99 -15.40
N PHE A 120 14.71 -9.00 -15.97
CA PHE A 120 15.96 -9.12 -16.71
C PHE A 120 17.07 -8.47 -15.89
N LEU A 121 17.87 -9.31 -15.22
CA LEU A 121 18.92 -8.88 -14.31
C LEU A 121 20.22 -8.60 -15.08
N LEU A 122 20.49 -7.33 -15.37
CA LEU A 122 21.62 -6.93 -16.20
C LEU A 122 22.81 -6.47 -15.34
N ASP A 123 22.56 -5.53 -14.42
CA ASP A 123 23.55 -4.92 -13.54
C ASP A 123 22.90 -4.55 -12.20
N PRO A 124 23.60 -4.56 -11.04
CA PRO A 124 22.98 -4.15 -9.77
C PRO A 124 22.33 -2.75 -9.84
N ALA A 125 22.91 -1.84 -10.62
CA ALA A 125 22.40 -0.49 -10.79
C ALA A 125 21.27 -0.37 -11.84
N LEU A 126 21.09 -1.36 -12.72
CA LEU A 126 20.15 -1.27 -13.83
C LEU A 126 19.65 -2.64 -14.27
N ASN A 127 18.36 -2.87 -14.05
CA ASN A 127 17.61 -4.06 -14.46
C ASN A 127 16.31 -3.64 -15.15
N VAL A 128 15.69 -4.56 -15.86
CA VAL A 128 14.43 -4.32 -16.58
C VAL A 128 13.36 -5.27 -16.06
N ARG A 129 12.15 -4.77 -15.81
CA ARG A 129 10.97 -5.54 -15.41
C ARG A 129 9.85 -5.31 -16.42
N ALA A 130 9.17 -6.35 -16.90
CA ALA A 130 8.08 -6.20 -17.87
C ALA A 130 6.97 -7.25 -17.68
N GLY A 131 5.71 -6.82 -17.77
CA GLY A 131 4.53 -7.66 -17.60
C GLY A 131 3.41 -6.95 -16.86
N VAL A 132 2.68 -7.68 -16.02
CA VAL A 132 1.73 -7.12 -15.06
C VAL A 132 2.49 -6.83 -13.77
N LEU A 133 2.70 -5.54 -13.50
CA LEU A 133 3.56 -5.02 -12.43
C LEU A 133 2.70 -4.43 -11.31
N LEU A 134 3.22 -4.41 -10.08
CA LEU A 134 2.71 -3.55 -9.02
C LEU A 134 3.37 -2.16 -9.13
N ALA A 135 2.56 -1.11 -8.95
CA ALA A 135 3.02 0.27 -9.01
C ALA A 135 4.02 0.56 -7.86
N PRO A 136 5.15 1.20 -8.14
CA PRO A 136 6.15 1.51 -7.12
C PRO A 136 5.74 2.75 -6.31
N VAL A 137 4.69 2.65 -5.48
CA VAL A 137 4.13 3.80 -4.75
C VAL A 137 3.91 3.47 -3.28
N GLY A 138 4.49 4.29 -2.41
CA GLY A 138 4.45 4.09 -0.97
C GLY A 138 5.11 2.78 -0.53
N PHE A 139 5.01 2.50 0.76
CA PHE A 139 5.70 1.36 1.36
C PHE A 139 4.93 0.04 1.33
N LEU A 140 3.61 0.08 1.07
CA LEU A 140 2.76 -1.11 1.12
C LEU A 140 2.42 -1.67 -0.25
N ASN A 141 2.40 -0.88 -1.34
CA ASN A 141 1.83 -1.38 -2.59
C ASN A 141 2.52 -2.66 -3.13
N GLU A 142 3.84 -2.72 -3.06
CA GLU A 142 4.63 -3.89 -3.48
C GLU A 142 4.84 -4.93 -2.39
N TYR A 143 4.57 -4.60 -1.12
CA TYR A 143 4.83 -5.44 0.04
C TYR A 143 3.62 -5.44 0.97
N HIS A 144 2.45 -5.80 0.41
CA HIS A 144 1.14 -5.67 1.04
C HIS A 144 0.74 -6.92 1.82
N GLU A 145 1.67 -7.85 2.07
CA GLU A 145 1.40 -9.08 2.78
C GLU A 145 0.99 -8.79 4.23
N PRO A 146 -0.10 -9.40 4.72
CA PRO A 146 -0.70 -9.05 6.00
C PRO A 146 0.24 -9.10 7.21
N PRO A 147 1.19 -10.04 7.35
CA PRO A 147 2.16 -10.03 8.45
C PRO A 147 3.09 -8.80 8.49
N LEU A 148 3.20 -8.03 7.41
CA LEU A 148 4.11 -6.88 7.29
C LEU A 148 3.55 -5.56 7.85
N PHE A 149 2.27 -5.53 8.24
CA PHE A 149 1.63 -4.39 8.92
C PHE A 149 0.86 -4.84 10.17
N TRP A 150 0.69 -3.95 11.15
CA TRP A 150 0.16 -4.33 12.48
C TRP A 150 -1.35 -4.36 12.58
N THR A 151 -2.05 -3.55 11.80
CA THR A 151 -3.52 -3.48 11.76
C THR A 151 -4.11 -4.73 11.10
N VAL A 152 -5.34 -5.10 11.47
CA VAL A 152 -6.07 -6.22 10.83
C VAL A 152 -6.28 -5.91 9.36
N GLU A 153 -6.86 -4.75 9.07
CA GLU A 153 -7.03 -4.24 7.71
C GLU A 153 -5.87 -3.36 7.29
N ARG A 154 -5.64 -3.23 5.97
CA ARG A 154 -4.67 -2.25 5.45
C ARG A 154 -5.08 -0.82 5.87
N PRO A 155 -4.12 0.08 6.18
CA PRO A 155 -4.42 1.47 6.51
C PRO A 155 -5.30 2.15 5.45
N VAL A 156 -6.18 3.05 5.87
CA VAL A 156 -7.13 3.73 4.97
C VAL A 156 -6.41 4.57 3.92
N LEU A 157 -5.30 5.22 4.29
CA LEU A 157 -4.43 5.94 3.37
C LEU A 157 -3.98 5.02 2.22
N GLN A 158 -3.57 3.80 2.58
CA GLN A 158 -3.00 2.81 1.66
C GLN A 158 -4.06 2.01 0.91
N SER A 159 -5.35 2.16 1.21
CA SER A 159 -6.41 1.54 0.41
C SER A 159 -7.13 2.55 -0.48
N GLN A 160 -7.21 3.82 -0.08
CA GLN A 160 -7.97 4.86 -0.77
C GLN A 160 -7.12 5.85 -1.57
N MET A 161 -5.95 6.23 -1.05
CA MET A 161 -5.11 7.30 -1.64
C MET A 161 -4.00 6.74 -2.52
N ILE A 162 -3.36 5.68 -2.06
CA ILE A 162 -2.53 4.79 -2.86
C ILE A 162 -3.38 3.54 -2.96
N PRO A 163 -3.99 3.20 -4.09
CA PRO A 163 -4.95 2.11 -4.10
C PRO A 163 -4.21 0.74 -4.07
N THR A 164 -3.65 0.37 -2.91
CA THR A 164 -2.73 -0.78 -2.72
C THR A 164 -3.24 -2.06 -3.34
N THR A 165 -2.34 -2.85 -3.92
CA THR A 165 -2.56 -3.82 -5.00
C THR A 165 -2.83 -3.13 -6.33
N TRP A 166 -2.29 -1.92 -6.50
CA TRP A 166 -2.31 -1.18 -7.75
C TRP A 166 -1.39 -1.88 -8.74
N ASN A 167 -1.96 -2.82 -9.49
CA ASN A 167 -1.26 -3.49 -10.57
C ASN A 167 -1.45 -2.77 -11.92
N GLY A 168 -0.73 -3.19 -12.96
CA GLY A 168 -0.90 -2.68 -14.32
C GLY A 168 0.05 -3.31 -15.32
N GLY A 169 -0.35 -3.30 -16.60
CA GLY A 169 0.50 -3.76 -17.69
C GLY A 169 1.54 -2.69 -17.99
N GLY A 170 2.80 -3.06 -18.03
CA GLY A 170 3.88 -2.09 -18.27
C GLY A 170 5.28 -2.67 -18.37
N VAL A 171 6.23 -1.73 -18.41
CA VAL A 171 7.67 -1.99 -18.43
C VAL A 171 8.36 -1.00 -17.50
N GLY A 172 9.46 -1.41 -16.91
CA GLY A 172 10.14 -0.61 -15.91
C GLY A 172 11.63 -0.87 -15.81
N LEU A 173 12.33 0.13 -15.31
CA LEU A 173 13.72 0.04 -14.88
C LEU A 173 13.79 0.04 -13.36
N PHE A 174 14.70 -0.75 -12.79
CA PHE A 174 14.94 -0.75 -11.36
C PHE A 174 16.39 -1.11 -11.03
N GLY A 175 16.85 -0.69 -9.86
CA GLY A 175 18.17 -1.08 -9.37
C GLY A 175 18.63 -0.33 -8.14
N SER A 176 19.83 -0.69 -7.71
CA SER A 176 20.51 -0.20 -6.51
C SER A 176 21.91 0.29 -6.89
N PRO A 177 22.05 1.52 -7.42
CA PRO A 177 23.33 2.02 -7.94
C PRO A 177 24.42 2.16 -6.88
N MET A 178 24.04 2.25 -5.61
CA MET A 178 24.93 2.23 -4.47
C MET A 178 24.18 1.72 -3.25
N ASP A 179 24.94 1.35 -2.22
CA ASP A 179 24.38 0.77 -1.00
C ASP A 179 23.36 1.71 -0.33
N GLY A 180 22.16 1.20 -0.11
CA GLY A 180 21.05 1.91 0.50
C GLY A 180 20.39 3.00 -0.36
N VAL A 181 20.62 3.02 -1.66
CA VAL A 181 19.88 3.83 -2.64
C VAL A 181 19.22 2.90 -3.63
N ASN A 182 17.89 2.83 -3.61
CA ASN A 182 17.09 1.99 -4.48
C ASN A 182 16.17 2.86 -5.34
N TYR A 183 16.01 2.52 -6.62
CA TYR A 183 15.06 3.24 -7.49
C TYR A 183 14.25 2.29 -8.37
N ARG A 184 13.06 2.76 -8.72
CA ARG A 184 12.16 2.15 -9.72
C ARG A 184 11.58 3.24 -10.60
N LEU A 185 11.55 3.02 -11.92
CA LEU A 185 11.00 3.94 -12.92
C LEU A 185 10.21 3.14 -13.95
N TYR A 186 8.89 3.14 -13.85
CA TYR A 186 7.99 2.32 -14.66
C TYR A 186 7.11 3.18 -15.57
N ALA A 187 6.76 2.64 -16.72
CA ALA A 187 5.67 3.11 -17.56
C ALA A 187 4.61 2.01 -17.60
N MET A 188 3.44 2.28 -17.03
CA MET A 188 2.34 1.32 -16.93
C MET A 188 1.07 1.97 -17.47
N ASN A 189 0.09 1.15 -17.88
CA ASN A 189 -1.21 1.68 -18.24
C ASN A 189 -1.75 2.58 -17.10
N SER A 190 -2.41 3.68 -17.44
CA SER A 190 -2.91 4.63 -16.44
C SER A 190 -4.15 4.13 -15.71
N LEU A 191 -4.54 4.81 -14.63
CA LEU A 191 -5.86 4.63 -14.02
C LEU A 191 -6.93 5.28 -14.90
N GLN A 192 -8.13 4.72 -14.87
CA GLN A 192 -9.26 5.24 -15.61
C GLN A 192 -10.10 6.18 -14.74
N SER A 193 -10.21 7.45 -15.12
CA SER A 193 -10.95 8.45 -14.35
C SER A 193 -12.45 8.49 -14.67
N ILE A 194 -12.85 8.14 -15.89
CA ILE A 194 -14.23 8.18 -16.38
C ILE A 194 -14.59 6.95 -17.23
N THR A 195 -15.89 6.68 -17.43
CA THR A 195 -16.35 5.56 -18.27
C THR A 195 -17.65 5.90 -19.01
N ASN A 196 -17.79 5.38 -20.24
CA ASN A 196 -18.95 5.57 -21.12
C ASN A 196 -19.74 4.27 -21.38
N ASP A 197 -19.29 3.11 -20.88
CA ASP A 197 -19.79 1.81 -21.33
C ASP A 197 -20.56 1.02 -20.24
N ASP A 198 -21.54 0.23 -20.72
CA ASP A 198 -22.29 -0.81 -19.99
C ASP A 198 -21.60 -2.18 -20.07
N THR A 199 -20.45 -2.32 -20.76
CA THR A 199 -19.73 -3.61 -20.85
C THR A 199 -19.53 -4.21 -19.46
N ALA A 200 -20.39 -5.17 -19.14
CA ALA A 200 -20.07 -6.24 -18.23
C ALA A 200 -18.72 -6.79 -18.67
N ASP A 201 -17.81 -6.89 -17.72
CA ASP A 201 -16.86 -7.98 -17.60
C ASP A 201 -16.11 -8.34 -18.90
N GLY A 202 -14.77 -8.20 -18.87
CA GLY A 202 -13.98 -9.20 -19.58
C GLY A 202 -14.58 -10.56 -19.21
N GLY A 203 -15.04 -11.35 -20.19
CA GLY A 203 -16.08 -12.39 -20.03
C GLY A 203 -15.78 -13.59 -19.12
N GLY A 204 -14.95 -13.43 -18.10
CA GLY A 204 -14.81 -14.32 -16.96
C GLY A 204 -15.72 -13.87 -15.81
N SER A 205 -16.44 -14.83 -15.23
CA SER A 205 -17.25 -14.66 -14.01
C SER A 205 -16.42 -14.54 -12.73
N GLY A 206 -15.17 -14.05 -12.82
CA GLY A 206 -14.21 -14.03 -11.73
C GLY A 206 -14.05 -12.63 -11.15
N GLY A 207 -14.74 -12.35 -10.04
CA GLY A 207 -14.36 -11.35 -9.04
C GLY A 207 -14.39 -9.87 -9.42
N SER A 208 -15.06 -9.07 -8.60
CA SER A 208 -15.13 -7.61 -8.65
C SER A 208 -13.96 -6.90 -7.93
N GLY A 209 -12.72 -7.44 -8.03
CA GLY A 209 -11.51 -6.92 -7.35
C GLY A 209 -11.15 -5.45 -7.65
N GLY A 210 -11.84 -4.82 -8.61
CA GLY A 210 -11.98 -3.36 -8.72
C GLY A 210 -13.45 -3.00 -8.93
N SER A 211 -14.13 -2.49 -7.90
CA SER A 211 -15.56 -2.17 -7.97
C SER A 211 -15.90 -0.87 -8.72
N GLY A 212 -14.90 -0.18 -9.28
CA GLY A 212 -15.09 1.01 -10.10
C GLY A 212 -14.40 0.86 -11.45
N LYS A 213 -14.95 1.53 -12.47
CA LYS A 213 -14.28 1.79 -13.76
C LYS A 213 -13.97 3.27 -13.94
N SER A 214 -13.98 4.02 -12.84
CA SER A 214 -13.87 5.48 -12.84
C SER A 214 -13.53 6.01 -11.44
N PHE A 215 -13.01 7.22 -11.39
CA PHE A 215 -12.92 7.97 -10.15
C PHE A 215 -14.32 8.29 -9.60
N SER A 216 -14.38 8.62 -8.31
CA SER A 216 -15.62 8.93 -7.61
C SER A 216 -15.38 9.81 -6.39
N SER A 217 -16.42 10.06 -5.59
CA SER A 217 -16.25 10.67 -4.27
C SER A 217 -15.36 9.88 -3.30
N SER A 218 -15.05 8.61 -3.62
CA SER A 218 -14.08 7.79 -2.88
C SER A 218 -12.64 7.90 -3.43
N GLY A 219 -12.36 8.89 -4.29
CA GLY A 219 -11.02 9.19 -4.82
C GLY A 219 -10.64 8.32 -6.02
N ILE A 220 -9.32 8.15 -6.21
CA ILE A 220 -8.76 7.49 -7.39
C ILE A 220 -8.87 5.96 -7.38
N ARG A 221 -9.18 5.35 -6.23
CA ARG A 221 -9.22 3.88 -6.08
C ARG A 221 -10.14 3.21 -7.10
N GLY A 222 -11.27 3.83 -7.41
CA GLY A 222 -12.24 3.31 -8.37
C GLY A 222 -11.75 3.30 -9.82
N GLY A 223 -10.60 3.91 -10.14
CA GLY A 223 -10.02 3.87 -11.48
C GLY A 223 -9.19 2.62 -11.76
N ARG A 224 -9.08 1.70 -10.79
CA ARG A 224 -8.45 0.39 -10.98
C ARG A 224 -9.36 -0.54 -11.77
N ALA A 225 -8.76 -1.31 -12.67
CA ALA A 225 -9.44 -2.43 -13.34
C ALA A 225 -8.49 -3.63 -13.44
N GLN A 226 -9.02 -4.84 -13.62
CA GLN A 226 -8.18 -5.99 -13.94
C GLN A 226 -7.58 -5.85 -15.35
N ILE A 227 -6.44 -6.49 -15.62
CA ILE A 227 -5.69 -6.36 -16.89
C ILE A 227 -6.53 -6.72 -18.13
N ASN A 228 -7.46 -7.66 -18.01
CA ASN A 228 -8.39 -8.03 -19.09
C ASN A 228 -9.47 -6.97 -19.38
N GLN A 229 -9.57 -5.92 -18.57
CA GLN A 229 -10.59 -4.88 -18.63
C GLN A 229 -10.01 -3.46 -18.80
N ARG A 230 -8.68 -3.32 -18.95
CA ARG A 230 -8.06 -2.00 -19.02
C ARG A 230 -8.05 -1.42 -20.41
N ILE A 231 -8.49 -0.16 -20.52
CA ILE A 231 -8.18 0.69 -21.66
C ILE A 231 -6.71 1.13 -21.54
N ALA A 232 -5.97 1.10 -22.64
CA ALA A 232 -4.54 1.39 -22.65
C ALA A 232 -4.20 2.46 -23.70
N ASN A 233 -5.07 3.47 -23.82
CA ASN A 233 -4.80 4.66 -24.63
C ASN A 233 -3.80 5.59 -23.92
N ASP A 234 -3.89 5.65 -22.58
CA ASP A 234 -2.95 6.43 -21.75
C ASP A 234 -2.07 5.55 -20.87
N PHE A 235 -0.84 6.03 -20.68
CA PHE A 235 0.15 5.44 -19.79
C PHE A 235 0.58 6.48 -18.75
N SER A 236 0.76 6.01 -17.52
CA SER A 236 1.34 6.78 -16.44
C SER A 236 2.81 6.39 -16.25
N VAL A 237 3.62 7.38 -15.92
CA VAL A 237 4.99 7.18 -15.44
C VAL A 237 4.96 7.13 -13.91
N PHE A 238 5.60 6.10 -13.37
CA PHE A 238 5.75 5.87 -11.94
C PHE A 238 7.23 5.92 -11.60
N ALA A 239 7.60 6.68 -10.59
CA ALA A 239 8.97 6.75 -10.12
C ALA A 239 9.01 6.63 -8.60
N ARG A 240 9.94 5.83 -8.08
CA ARG A 240 10.22 5.73 -6.64
C ARG A 240 11.70 5.76 -6.38
N LEU A 241 12.08 6.49 -5.33
CA LEU A 241 13.41 6.54 -4.76
C LEU A 241 13.33 6.19 -3.28
N GLU A 242 14.16 5.25 -2.84
CA GLU A 242 14.25 4.85 -1.43
C GLU A 242 15.68 4.98 -0.95
N LEU A 243 15.81 5.55 0.25
CA LEU A 243 17.06 5.76 0.95
C LEU A 243 16.99 5.01 2.28
N THR A 244 17.62 3.83 2.35
CA THR A 244 17.49 2.90 3.49
C THR A 244 18.63 2.98 4.50
N LYS A 245 19.72 3.69 4.16
CA LYS A 245 20.96 3.75 4.96
C LYS A 245 21.42 5.17 5.31
N LEU A 246 20.52 6.16 5.28
CA LEU A 246 20.85 7.53 5.70
C LEU A 246 21.27 7.59 7.17
N PHE A 247 20.54 6.88 8.04
CA PHE A 247 20.83 6.71 9.45
C PHE A 247 20.42 5.29 9.88
N PRO A 248 21.07 4.70 10.90
CA PRO A 248 20.70 3.36 11.38
C PRO A 248 19.20 3.26 11.71
N GLY A 249 18.52 2.30 11.08
CA GLY A 249 17.10 2.04 11.28
C GLY A 249 16.14 3.01 10.56
N LEU A 250 16.65 4.04 9.87
CA LEU A 250 15.84 5.01 9.12
C LEU A 250 15.78 4.63 7.63
N GLN A 251 14.57 4.54 7.11
CA GLN A 251 14.29 4.49 5.67
C GLN A 251 13.42 5.67 5.28
N VAL A 252 13.68 6.26 4.11
CA VAL A 252 12.87 7.34 3.53
C VAL A 252 12.55 6.99 2.08
N GLY A 253 11.28 7.08 1.71
CA GLY A 253 10.80 6.85 0.34
C GLY A 253 10.14 8.10 -0.23
N PHE A 254 10.28 8.27 -1.55
CA PHE A 254 9.54 9.26 -2.32
C PHE A 254 8.99 8.60 -3.58
N SER A 255 7.71 8.80 -3.87
CA SER A 255 7.05 8.27 -5.05
C SER A 255 6.35 9.38 -5.84
N VAL A 256 6.40 9.28 -7.17
CA VAL A 256 5.69 10.17 -8.10
C VAL A 256 4.95 9.32 -9.12
N VAL A 257 3.69 9.65 -9.37
CA VAL A 257 2.93 9.16 -10.53
C VAL A 257 2.47 10.34 -11.34
N ASN A 258 2.65 10.28 -12.65
CA ASN A 258 2.10 11.29 -13.56
C ASN A 258 1.60 10.63 -14.85
N GLY A 259 0.39 10.98 -15.27
CA GLY A 259 -0.15 10.56 -16.56
C GLY A 259 -1.62 10.90 -16.73
N ASP A 260 -2.08 10.82 -17.96
CA ASP A 260 -3.45 11.09 -18.38
C ASP A 260 -4.36 9.93 -18.01
N THR A 261 -5.63 10.20 -17.75
CA THR A 261 -6.54 9.20 -17.12
C THR A 261 -7.88 9.04 -17.83
N THR A 262 -8.19 9.90 -18.79
CA THR A 262 -9.48 9.88 -19.49
C THR A 262 -9.53 8.86 -20.61
N HIS A 263 -8.39 8.33 -21.07
CA HIS A 263 -8.26 7.31 -22.10
C HIS A 263 -8.91 7.69 -23.43
N ASP A 264 -8.77 8.96 -23.83
CA ASP A 264 -9.40 9.55 -25.02
C ASP A 264 -10.95 9.44 -25.02
N ILE A 265 -11.59 9.24 -23.85
CA ILE A 265 -13.06 9.21 -23.74
C ILE A 265 -13.66 10.61 -23.96
N ILE A 266 -12.92 11.66 -23.58
CA ILE A 266 -13.21 13.07 -23.82
C ILE A 266 -11.95 13.76 -24.40
N GLU A 267 -12.07 15.03 -24.83
CA GLU A 267 -10.94 15.79 -25.41
C GLU A 267 -9.89 16.16 -24.36
N GLU A 268 -10.33 16.39 -23.11
CA GLU A 268 -9.44 16.68 -21.99
C GLU A 268 -8.73 15.43 -21.48
N ASP A 269 -7.44 15.56 -21.16
CA ASP A 269 -6.58 14.45 -20.76
C ASP A 269 -6.83 13.98 -19.32
N GLY A 270 -7.31 14.88 -18.46
CA GLY A 270 -7.51 14.61 -17.04
C GLY A 270 -6.22 14.17 -16.34
N ASN A 271 -5.12 14.85 -16.64
CA ASN A 271 -3.79 14.50 -16.11
C ASN A 271 -3.81 14.41 -14.58
N MET A 272 -3.35 13.28 -14.05
CA MET A 272 -3.23 13.03 -12.62
C MET A 272 -1.77 13.08 -12.21
N THR A 273 -1.48 13.80 -11.13
CA THR A 273 -0.16 13.81 -10.48
C THR A 273 -0.31 13.38 -9.03
N LEU A 274 0.31 12.26 -8.66
CA LEU A 274 0.39 11.79 -7.28
C LEU A 274 1.81 11.97 -6.76
N LEU A 275 1.94 12.65 -5.63
CA LEU A 275 3.18 12.78 -4.88
C LEU A 275 3.03 12.08 -3.54
N GLU A 276 3.99 11.23 -3.21
CA GLU A 276 4.01 10.46 -1.98
C GLU A 276 5.39 10.54 -1.32
N ALA A 277 5.40 10.62 0.00
CA ALA A 277 6.61 10.49 0.79
C ALA A 277 6.33 9.65 2.02
N ASP A 278 7.25 8.73 2.34
CA ASP A 278 7.17 7.87 3.52
C ASP A 278 8.47 7.86 4.32
N VAL A 279 8.34 7.50 5.59
CA VAL A 279 9.45 7.25 6.49
C VAL A 279 9.16 6.03 7.33
N LYS A 280 10.14 5.15 7.47
CA LYS A 280 10.16 4.07 8.47
C LYS A 280 11.33 4.30 9.42
N TYR A 281 11.11 4.13 10.71
CA TYR A 281 12.16 4.25 11.70
C TYR A 281 12.06 3.18 12.77
N ARG A 282 13.11 2.37 12.86
CA ARG A 282 13.26 1.31 13.85
C ARG A 282 14.41 1.65 14.80
N TRP A 283 14.12 1.69 16.10
CA TRP A 283 15.15 1.79 17.13
C TRP A 283 14.89 0.80 18.27
N LYS A 284 15.59 -0.33 18.21
CA LYS A 284 15.46 -1.44 19.18
C LYS A 284 14.00 -1.91 19.28
N TRP A 285 13.35 -1.54 20.38
CA TRP A 285 11.97 -1.89 20.70
C TRP A 285 10.94 -0.92 20.11
N PHE A 286 11.36 0.27 19.68
CA PHE A 286 10.49 1.26 19.08
C PHE A 286 10.49 1.08 17.55
N ASP A 287 9.31 1.11 16.97
CA ASP A 287 9.10 1.04 15.52
C ASP A 287 8.02 2.04 15.14
N MET A 288 8.23 2.78 14.06
CA MET A 288 7.24 3.70 13.53
C MET A 288 7.31 3.79 12.01
N ASN A 289 6.18 4.17 11.41
CA ASN A 289 6.18 4.66 10.05
C ASN A 289 5.15 5.78 9.87
N ALA A 290 5.34 6.57 8.83
CA ALA A 290 4.43 7.62 8.43
C ALA A 290 4.50 7.81 6.91
N SER A 291 3.36 8.14 6.31
CA SER A 291 3.24 8.47 4.89
C SER A 291 2.37 9.71 4.71
N ILE A 292 2.66 10.46 3.65
CA ILE A 292 1.84 11.59 3.18
C ILE A 292 1.66 11.47 1.67
N VAL A 293 0.44 11.72 1.21
CA VAL A 293 0.04 11.60 -0.18
C VAL A 293 -0.76 12.83 -0.58
N ASN A 294 -0.42 13.42 -1.71
CA ASN A 294 -1.22 14.43 -2.38
C ASN A 294 -1.40 14.01 -3.84
N THR A 295 -2.65 14.07 -4.31
CA THR A 295 -2.99 13.76 -5.70
C THR A 295 -3.75 14.93 -6.30
N ASP A 296 -3.16 15.57 -7.29
CA ASP A 296 -3.81 16.59 -8.12
C ASP A 296 -4.38 15.95 -9.39
N ILE A 297 -5.58 16.38 -9.77
CA ILE A 297 -6.32 15.89 -10.94
C ILE A 297 -6.78 17.11 -11.74
N ASN A 298 -6.18 17.29 -12.92
CA ASN A 298 -6.58 18.34 -13.86
C ASN A 298 -7.91 17.99 -14.54
N ASP A 299 -8.57 19.02 -15.09
CA ASP A 299 -9.81 18.89 -15.87
C ASP A 299 -10.96 18.17 -15.14
N ALA A 300 -10.93 18.18 -13.79
CA ALA A 300 -11.97 17.56 -12.99
C ALA A 300 -13.37 18.15 -13.27
N ALA A 301 -13.49 19.44 -13.64
CA ALA A 301 -14.76 19.99 -14.12
C ALA A 301 -15.25 19.35 -15.43
N ALA A 302 -14.37 19.14 -16.40
CA ALA A 302 -14.73 18.52 -17.68
C ALA A 302 -15.16 17.07 -17.47
N MET A 303 -14.40 16.29 -16.70
CA MET A 303 -14.75 14.92 -16.33
C MET A 303 -16.08 14.83 -15.57
N ASN A 304 -16.33 15.74 -14.64
CA ASN A 304 -17.61 15.80 -13.92
C ASN A 304 -18.78 16.17 -14.85
N THR A 305 -18.59 17.16 -15.73
CA THR A 305 -19.60 17.55 -16.73
C THR A 305 -19.93 16.38 -17.65
N PHE A 306 -18.91 15.62 -18.05
CA PHE A 306 -19.09 14.37 -18.78
C PHE A 306 -19.92 13.38 -17.93
N CYS A 307 -19.55 13.12 -16.68
CA CYS A 307 -20.27 12.17 -15.83
C CYS A 307 -21.73 12.53 -15.52
N ASP A 308 -22.07 13.81 -15.52
CA ASP A 308 -23.45 14.29 -15.36
C ASP A 308 -24.28 14.13 -16.65
N GLY A 309 -23.63 13.84 -17.78
CA GLY A 309 -24.27 13.59 -19.07
C GLY A 309 -25.17 12.35 -19.08
N SER A 310 -26.35 12.46 -19.68
CA SER A 310 -27.29 11.34 -19.79
C SER A 310 -26.70 10.18 -20.57
N GLY A 311 -26.63 8.99 -19.96
CA GLY A 311 -26.10 7.77 -20.58
C GLY A 311 -24.66 7.44 -20.17
N ASN A 312 -23.96 8.35 -19.50
CA ASN A 312 -22.66 8.07 -18.92
C ASN A 312 -22.82 7.34 -17.58
N ARG A 313 -21.86 6.45 -17.27
CA ARG A 313 -21.97 5.52 -16.13
C ARG A 313 -20.93 5.77 -15.03
N CYS A 314 -20.29 6.95 -15.03
CA CYS A 314 -19.41 7.36 -13.95
C CYS A 314 -20.18 8.00 -12.77
N ASN A 315 -19.50 8.15 -11.63
CA ASN A 315 -20.11 8.55 -10.37
C ASN A 315 -20.54 10.02 -10.36
N THR A 316 -21.79 10.30 -9.97
CA THR A 316 -22.40 11.65 -9.96
C THR A 316 -22.07 12.50 -8.73
N ASN A 317 -21.33 11.98 -7.74
CA ASN A 317 -20.97 12.74 -6.52
C ASN A 317 -19.65 13.52 -6.67
N GLY A 318 -19.15 13.64 -7.90
CA GLY A 318 -18.03 14.46 -8.27
C GLY A 318 -16.66 13.82 -8.04
N ILE A 319 -15.82 13.91 -9.05
CA ILE A 319 -14.36 13.75 -9.01
C ILE A 319 -13.78 15.04 -8.43
N ALA A 320 -12.97 14.91 -7.38
CA ALA A 320 -12.27 16.03 -6.78
C ALA A 320 -11.03 16.42 -7.60
N SER A 321 -10.67 17.71 -7.59
CA SER A 321 -9.43 18.19 -8.21
C SER A 321 -8.21 17.91 -7.35
N ASN A 322 -8.39 17.74 -6.04
CA ASN A 322 -7.33 17.30 -5.14
C ASN A 322 -7.80 16.21 -4.16
N ASN A 323 -6.95 15.21 -3.94
CA ASN A 323 -7.05 14.27 -2.83
C ASN A 323 -5.84 14.46 -1.93
N PHE A 324 -6.05 14.50 -0.61
CA PHE A 324 -4.96 14.63 0.35
C PHE A 324 -5.10 13.67 1.52
N GLY A 325 -4.00 13.06 1.96
CA GLY A 325 -4.00 12.25 3.16
C GLY A 325 -2.62 12.03 3.76
N TYR A 326 -2.61 11.66 5.03
CA TYR A 326 -1.40 11.20 5.72
C TYR A 326 -1.74 10.23 6.83
N ASN A 327 -0.78 9.39 7.19
CA ASN A 327 -0.84 8.56 8.37
C ASN A 327 0.45 8.65 9.20
N VAL A 328 0.33 8.29 10.46
CA VAL A 328 1.46 8.03 11.35
C VAL A 328 1.07 6.88 12.25
N GLN A 329 1.95 5.89 12.36
CA GLN A 329 1.80 4.78 13.28
C GLN A 329 3.08 4.53 14.05
N ALA A 330 2.92 4.03 15.27
CA ALA A 330 4.02 3.60 16.12
C ALA A 330 3.64 2.35 16.90
N GLY A 331 4.63 1.50 17.12
CA GLY A 331 4.52 0.23 17.82
C GLY A 331 5.66 0.05 18.81
N VAL A 332 5.41 -0.73 19.85
CA VAL A 332 6.41 -1.08 20.86
C VAL A 332 6.55 -2.59 20.90
N HIS A 333 7.72 -3.09 20.54
CA HIS A 333 8.07 -4.50 20.60
C HIS A 333 8.37 -4.89 22.06
N LEU A 334 7.34 -5.41 22.75
CA LEU A 334 7.39 -5.66 24.19
C LEU A 334 8.50 -6.62 24.61
N PRO A 335 8.76 -7.76 23.93
CA PRO A 335 9.84 -8.65 24.32
C PRO A 335 11.20 -7.95 24.34
N GLN A 336 11.47 -7.11 23.34
CA GLN A 336 12.72 -6.37 23.20
C GLN A 336 12.80 -5.24 24.24
N LEU A 337 11.70 -4.54 24.53
CA LEU A 337 11.63 -3.52 25.58
C LEU A 337 11.90 -4.13 26.97
N MET A 338 11.33 -5.32 27.21
CA MET A 338 11.39 -6.01 28.51
C MET A 338 12.59 -6.95 28.65
N GLY A 339 13.40 -7.12 27.60
CA GLY A 339 14.57 -8.00 27.59
C GLY A 339 14.24 -9.50 27.62
N TRP A 340 13.07 -9.90 27.14
CA TRP A 340 12.65 -11.30 27.06
C TRP A 340 13.42 -12.03 25.97
N LYS A 341 13.89 -13.24 26.27
CA LYS A 341 14.52 -14.13 25.28
C LYS A 341 13.47 -15.03 24.67
N THR A 342 12.89 -14.60 23.56
CA THR A 342 11.86 -15.33 22.83
C THR A 342 11.99 -15.04 21.33
N SER A 343 11.49 -15.95 20.50
CA SER A 343 11.33 -15.74 19.05
C SER A 343 10.00 -15.06 18.70
N HIS A 344 9.11 -14.90 19.68
CA HIS A 344 7.80 -14.31 19.48
C HIS A 344 7.88 -12.78 19.65
N ASP A 345 6.97 -12.06 19.02
CA ASP A 345 6.80 -10.62 19.20
C ASP A 345 5.38 -10.26 19.66
N ILE A 346 5.27 -9.23 20.48
CA ILE A 346 3.99 -8.66 20.92
C ILE A 346 4.11 -7.15 20.78
N ILE A 347 3.30 -6.59 19.90
CA ILE A 347 3.42 -5.21 19.42
C ILE A 347 2.09 -4.50 19.67
N PRO A 348 1.87 -3.92 20.86
CA PRO A 348 0.89 -2.84 21.00
C PRO A 348 1.25 -1.70 20.06
N HIS A 349 0.25 -1.21 19.32
CA HIS A 349 0.42 -0.16 18.33
C HIS A 349 -0.72 0.85 18.36
N PHE A 350 -0.42 2.04 17.83
CA PHE A 350 -1.37 3.08 17.57
C PHE A 350 -1.11 3.66 16.17
N MET A 351 -2.18 3.95 15.44
CA MET A 351 -2.16 4.63 14.15
C MET A 351 -3.17 5.77 14.16
N PHE A 352 -2.76 6.90 13.59
CA PHE A 352 -3.63 8.01 13.24
C PHE A 352 -3.57 8.26 11.74
N GLU A 353 -4.73 8.40 11.10
CA GLU A 353 -4.83 8.78 9.69
C GLU A 353 -5.77 9.98 9.51
N ARG A 354 -5.45 10.81 8.52
CA ARG A 354 -6.38 11.76 7.92
C ARG A 354 -6.42 11.50 6.43
N VAL A 355 -7.60 11.26 5.86
CA VAL A 355 -7.76 10.87 4.46
C VAL A 355 -8.94 11.63 3.87
N ARG A 356 -8.67 12.54 2.93
CA ARG A 356 -9.68 13.36 2.25
C ARG A 356 -9.64 13.08 0.75
N THR A 357 -10.55 12.21 0.31
CA THR A 357 -10.75 11.87 -1.11
C THR A 357 -11.51 12.94 -1.88
N GLN A 358 -11.99 13.97 -1.18
CA GLN A 358 -12.52 15.19 -1.76
C GLN A 358 -11.97 16.39 -0.99
N ASP A 359 -10.65 16.56 -0.99
CA ASP A 359 -9.98 17.64 -0.25
C ASP A 359 -10.35 19.01 -0.84
N GLU A 360 -10.24 19.12 -2.16
CA GLU A 360 -10.67 20.27 -2.97
C GLU A 360 -11.50 19.80 -4.18
N MET A 361 -12.57 20.52 -4.47
CA MET A 361 -13.41 20.31 -5.65
C MET A 361 -13.10 21.40 -6.68
N ASP A 362 -13.21 21.05 -7.96
CA ASP A 362 -13.05 22.04 -9.01
C ASP A 362 -14.17 23.09 -8.99
N THR A 363 -13.84 24.30 -9.45
CA THR A 363 -14.79 25.39 -9.59
C THR A 363 -15.55 25.27 -10.91
N GLY A 364 -16.89 25.41 -10.88
CA GLY A 364 -17.70 25.57 -12.11
C GLY A 364 -18.72 24.48 -12.40
N THR A 365 -18.68 23.32 -11.73
CA THR A 365 -19.65 22.22 -11.92
C THR A 365 -20.81 22.24 -10.95
N GLY A 366 -20.78 23.10 -9.92
CA GLY A 366 -21.78 23.10 -8.84
C GLY A 366 -21.64 21.92 -7.87
N ASN A 367 -20.70 21.01 -8.10
CA ASN A 367 -20.39 19.91 -7.20
C ASN A 367 -19.80 20.45 -5.89
N SER A 368 -20.36 19.99 -4.78
CA SER A 368 -19.84 20.25 -3.45
C SER A 368 -19.21 18.97 -2.90
N PRO A 369 -18.19 19.08 -2.02
CA PRO A 369 -17.58 17.88 -1.47
C PRO A 369 -18.60 17.07 -0.66
N ASP A 370 -18.75 15.78 -0.99
CA ASP A 370 -19.31 14.71 -0.17
C ASP A 370 -18.47 14.54 1.10
N ARG A 371 -18.84 15.32 2.11
CA ARG A 371 -18.20 15.34 3.43
C ARG A 371 -18.29 14.00 4.18
N SER A 372 -19.07 13.03 3.69
CA SER A 372 -19.09 11.68 4.26
C SER A 372 -17.88 10.84 3.82
N LYS A 373 -17.17 11.24 2.76
CA LYS A 373 -15.98 10.53 2.26
C LYS A 373 -14.67 11.05 2.83
N ASN A 374 -14.67 12.30 3.29
CA ASN A 374 -13.54 12.91 3.98
C ASN A 374 -13.46 12.43 5.44
N ARG A 375 -12.45 11.62 5.73
CA ARG A 375 -12.09 11.13 7.07
C ARG A 375 -11.12 12.10 7.72
N ASN A 376 -11.64 12.96 8.59
CA ASN A 376 -10.83 13.95 9.31
C ASN A 376 -9.97 13.35 10.43
N GLY A 377 -10.30 12.14 10.88
CA GLY A 377 -9.45 11.37 11.78
C GLY A 377 -9.89 9.91 11.83
N VAL A 378 -8.94 9.00 11.62
CA VAL A 378 -9.08 7.56 11.85
C VAL A 378 -8.08 7.21 12.95
N TYR A 379 -8.56 6.66 14.05
CA TYR A 379 -7.75 6.28 15.21
C TYR A 379 -7.82 4.77 15.37
N THR A 380 -6.70 4.08 15.17
CA THR A 380 -6.61 2.63 15.33
C THR A 380 -5.66 2.31 16.47
N PHE A 381 -6.14 1.58 17.47
CA PHE A 381 -5.31 1.06 18.55
C PHE A 381 -5.46 -0.45 18.63
N GLY A 382 -4.36 -1.16 18.79
CA GLY A 382 -4.39 -2.61 18.73
C GLY A 382 -3.13 -3.27 19.27
N VAL A 383 -3.12 -4.59 19.16
CA VAL A 383 -1.98 -5.45 19.46
C VAL A 383 -1.83 -6.46 18.33
N ALA A 384 -0.61 -6.56 17.79
CA ALA A 384 -0.21 -7.64 16.91
C ALA A 384 0.68 -8.62 17.69
N TYR A 385 0.32 -9.90 17.67
CA TYR A 385 1.12 -10.99 18.21
C TYR A 385 1.70 -11.82 17.07
N LEU A 386 3.03 -11.90 17.01
CA LEU A 386 3.77 -12.61 15.97
C LEU A 386 4.50 -13.79 16.62
N PRO A 387 3.95 -15.01 16.64
CA PRO A 387 4.69 -16.18 17.12
C PRO A 387 5.93 -16.47 16.26
N THR A 388 5.88 -16.09 14.99
CA THR A 388 7.01 -16.03 14.05
C THR A 388 6.82 -14.80 13.15
N PRO A 389 7.85 -14.32 12.43
CA PRO A 389 7.68 -13.23 11.46
C PRO A 389 6.65 -13.51 10.35
N ASN A 390 6.36 -14.78 10.07
CA ASN A 390 5.49 -15.21 8.98
C ASN A 390 4.04 -15.43 9.42
N VAL A 391 3.71 -15.28 10.70
CA VAL A 391 2.37 -15.50 11.23
C VAL A 391 2.04 -14.36 12.17
N SER A 392 0.85 -13.77 12.03
CA SER A 392 0.37 -12.71 12.92
C SER A 392 -1.07 -12.96 13.36
N ILE A 393 -1.34 -12.69 14.63
CA ILE A 393 -2.67 -12.64 15.21
C ILE A 393 -2.88 -11.22 15.71
N LYS A 394 -3.95 -10.58 15.28
CA LYS A 394 -4.16 -9.15 15.43
C LYS A 394 -5.51 -8.88 16.07
N LEU A 395 -5.54 -7.88 16.92
CA LEU A 395 -6.75 -7.32 17.51
C LEU A 395 -6.61 -5.81 17.50
N ASP A 396 -7.54 -5.11 16.86
CA ASP A 396 -7.58 -3.65 16.91
C ASP A 396 -9.00 -3.12 17.03
N HIS A 397 -9.09 -1.87 17.48
CA HIS A 397 -10.30 -1.09 17.43
C HIS A 397 -10.01 0.19 16.67
N THR A 398 -10.92 0.52 15.75
CA THR A 398 -10.81 1.66 14.86
C THR A 398 -12.00 2.59 15.05
N HIS A 399 -11.71 3.85 15.43
CA HIS A 399 -12.69 4.93 15.52
C HIS A 399 -12.47 5.92 14.36
N THR A 400 -13.49 6.10 13.52
CA THR A 400 -13.44 7.00 12.36
C THR A 400 -14.33 8.21 12.57
N LYS A 401 -13.80 9.41 12.30
CA LYS A 401 -14.53 10.69 12.31
C LYS A 401 -14.55 11.29 10.90
N LEU A 402 -15.75 11.51 10.40
CA LEU A 402 -16.00 12.06 9.06
C LEU A 402 -16.22 13.58 9.12
N GLU A 403 -16.02 14.28 8.00
CA GLU A 403 -16.19 15.73 7.91
C GLU A 403 -17.65 16.18 8.09
N ASN A 404 -18.62 15.34 7.71
CA ASN A 404 -20.04 15.56 7.97
C ASN A 404 -20.45 15.42 9.45
N LYS A 405 -19.48 15.22 10.36
CA LYS A 405 -19.63 15.06 11.82
C LYS A 405 -20.25 13.74 12.27
N THR A 406 -20.34 12.74 11.40
CA THR A 406 -20.65 11.37 11.83
C THR A 406 -19.37 10.64 12.24
N SER A 407 -19.51 9.64 13.09
CA SER A 407 -18.43 8.74 13.47
C SER A 407 -18.86 7.29 13.37
N THR A 408 -17.89 6.40 13.22
CA THR A 408 -18.10 4.95 13.26
C THR A 408 -17.05 4.28 14.12
N ASP A 409 -17.46 3.24 14.83
CA ASP A 409 -16.60 2.41 15.66
C ASP A 409 -16.61 0.94 15.20
N GLN A 410 -15.41 0.36 15.10
CA GLN A 410 -15.20 -0.98 14.57
C GLN A 410 -14.21 -1.76 15.47
N LEU A 411 -14.55 -3.00 15.79
CA LEU A 411 -13.65 -3.97 16.43
C LEU A 411 -13.21 -5.00 15.38
N ASN A 412 -11.91 -5.27 15.29
CA ASN A 412 -11.34 -6.19 14.32
C ASN A 412 -10.47 -7.24 14.98
N LEU A 413 -10.60 -8.48 14.52
CA LEU A 413 -9.69 -9.57 14.82
C LEU A 413 -9.20 -10.16 13.51
N GLY A 414 -7.92 -10.47 13.43
CA GLY A 414 -7.30 -11.02 12.23
C GLY A 414 -6.34 -12.15 12.55
N ILE A 415 -6.30 -13.16 11.69
CA ILE A 415 -5.19 -14.09 11.59
C ILE A 415 -4.61 -13.99 10.19
N ALA A 416 -3.29 -13.89 10.11
CA ALA A 416 -2.57 -13.69 8.87
C ALA A 416 -1.31 -14.55 8.84
N TYR A 417 -0.96 -15.03 7.66
CA TYR A 417 0.22 -15.86 7.45
C TYR A 417 0.82 -15.64 6.06
N MET A 418 2.12 -15.93 5.92
CA MET A 418 2.85 -15.97 4.66
C MET A 418 3.79 -17.19 4.64
N TYR A 419 4.13 -17.71 3.46
CA TYR A 419 4.92 -18.94 3.32
C TYR A 419 5.88 -18.92 2.14
#